data_AF-A0A075B1Z0-F1
#
_entry.id   AF-A0A075B1Z0-F1
#
_cell.length_a   1.000
_cell.length_b   1.000
_cell.length_c   1.000
_cell.angle_alpha   90.00
_cell.angle_beta   90.00
_cell.angle_gamma   90.00
#
_symmetry.space_group_name_H-M   'P 1'
#
loop_
_entity.id
_entity.type
_entity.pdbx_description
1 polymer ?
#
loop_
_entity_poly.entity_id
_entity_poly.type
_entity_poly.pdbx_seq_one_letter_code
_entity_poly.pdbx_strand_id
1 'polypeptide(L)'
;MLAMRSERIEQNRVSIWTKFKNVTRPFQIIFGLIFLIFSILFIISIALTTIDRAANSVCGSLCGFVVNFPEIFNPFNSVFVALSRVFPLDFIFFCFLVAYFVFATLSGIIRIGVRFLWIKLYEFKTRKTPPQALLITSILLVCTLFSFNFTLFYLTPQYTTFGSQRFCNSTLSCVEHPENLIPCSLTSPSEVCTPTTISTIINRVQVNRPIFGIIMIFSQCCTVLLFIISLIFLSCKKQRSVLDDDIDELE
;
A
#
# COMPACT_ATOMS: atom_id res chain seq x y z
N MET A 1 34.91 25.84 -36.03
CA MET A 1 34.21 26.76 -35.09
C MET A 1 32.94 26.15 -34.49
N LEU A 2 32.14 25.37 -35.24
CA LEU A 2 30.92 24.72 -34.72
C LEU A 2 31.17 23.62 -33.68
N ALA A 3 32.20 22.77 -33.87
CA ALA A 3 32.53 21.67 -32.96
C ALA A 3 32.94 22.15 -31.54
N MET A 4 33.72 23.23 -31.44
CA MET A 4 34.07 23.81 -30.13
C MET A 4 32.87 24.43 -29.40
N ARG A 5 31.81 24.80 -30.15
CA ARG A 5 30.57 25.33 -29.57
C ARG A 5 29.70 24.21 -29.00
N SER A 6 29.64 23.05 -29.67
CA SER A 6 28.91 21.88 -29.16
C SER A 6 29.57 21.30 -27.92
N GLU A 7 30.91 21.18 -27.88
CA GLU A 7 31.62 20.70 -26.69
C GLU A 7 31.40 21.62 -25.48
N ARG A 8 31.39 22.94 -25.67
CA ARG A 8 31.14 23.89 -24.58
C ARG A 8 29.69 23.83 -24.07
N ILE A 9 28.72 23.55 -24.95
CA ILE A 9 27.31 23.36 -24.56
C ILE A 9 27.14 22.05 -23.78
N GLU A 10 27.77 20.97 -24.23
CA GLU A 10 27.82 19.68 -23.51
C GLU A 10 28.43 19.87 -22.12
N GLN A 11 29.59 20.50 -22.02
CA GLN A 11 30.30 20.70 -20.76
C GLN A 11 29.54 21.62 -19.78
N ASN A 12 28.90 22.68 -20.28
CA ASN A 12 28.08 23.57 -19.45
C ASN A 12 26.75 22.91 -19.04
N ARG A 13 26.15 22.10 -19.91
CA ARG A 13 24.96 21.29 -19.59
C ARG A 13 25.28 20.26 -18.49
N VAL A 14 26.42 19.57 -18.59
CA VAL A 14 26.90 18.63 -17.57
C VAL A 14 27.11 19.33 -16.23
N SER A 15 27.70 20.54 -16.20
CA SER A 15 27.94 21.32 -14.98
C SER A 15 26.65 21.79 -14.29
N ILE A 16 25.67 22.28 -15.07
CA ILE A 16 24.35 22.68 -14.54
C ILE A 16 23.60 21.45 -14.00
N TRP A 17 23.66 20.33 -14.71
CA TRP A 17 23.07 19.07 -14.26
C TRP A 17 23.72 18.53 -12.98
N THR A 18 25.05 18.58 -12.85
CA THR A 18 25.73 18.14 -11.62
C THR A 18 25.41 19.04 -10.43
N LYS A 19 25.34 20.36 -10.63
CA LYS A 19 24.91 21.30 -9.59
C LYS A 19 23.48 21.04 -9.14
N PHE A 20 22.56 20.85 -10.10
CA PHE A 20 21.16 20.54 -9.80
C PHE A 20 21.04 19.20 -9.06
N LYS A 21 21.74 18.15 -9.52
CA LYS A 21 21.77 16.83 -8.88
C LYS A 21 22.30 16.91 -7.44
N ASN A 22 23.33 17.72 -7.19
CA ASN A 22 23.85 17.92 -5.83
C ASN A 22 22.86 18.62 -4.89
N VAL A 23 22.05 19.55 -5.39
CA VAL A 23 21.00 20.22 -4.59
C VAL A 23 19.80 19.30 -4.35
N THR A 24 19.42 18.45 -5.31
CA THR A 24 18.29 17.51 -5.16
C THR A 24 18.62 16.28 -4.32
N ARG A 25 19.91 15.94 -4.15
CA ARG A 25 20.38 14.79 -3.35
C ARG A 25 19.86 14.73 -1.91
N PRO A 26 19.97 15.78 -1.07
CA PRO A 26 19.43 15.73 0.31
C PRO A 26 17.92 15.53 0.33
N PHE A 27 17.19 16.18 -0.59
CA PHE A 27 15.74 16.00 -0.71
C PHE A 27 15.37 14.56 -1.07
N GLN A 28 16.11 13.93 -2.00
CA GLN A 28 15.88 12.54 -2.39
C GLN A 28 16.04 11.56 -1.21
N ILE A 29 17.04 11.78 -0.34
CA ILE A 29 17.24 10.95 0.86
C ILE A 29 16.08 11.14 1.85
N ILE A 30 15.65 12.38 2.08
CA ILE A 30 14.53 12.69 2.98
C ILE A 30 13.25 12.02 2.46
N PHE A 31 12.92 12.16 1.18
CA PHE A 31 11.76 11.49 0.59
C PHE A 31 11.86 9.98 0.69
N GLY A 32 13.04 9.40 0.42
CA GLY A 32 13.27 7.96 0.59
C GLY A 32 13.00 7.48 2.02
N LEU A 33 13.46 8.23 3.03
CA LEU A 33 13.20 7.91 4.43
C LEU A 33 11.71 8.01 4.79
N ILE A 34 11.02 9.06 4.33
CA ILE A 34 9.58 9.23 4.55
C ILE A 34 8.80 8.05 3.96
N PHE A 35 9.08 7.67 2.71
CA PHE A 35 8.41 6.54 2.06
C PHE A 35 8.75 5.19 2.69
N LEU A 36 9.95 5.03 3.26
CA LEU A 36 10.32 3.86 4.02
C LEU A 36 9.52 3.76 5.32
N ILE A 37 9.42 4.86 6.09
CA ILE A 37 8.61 4.91 7.31
C ILE A 37 7.13 4.61 6.99
N PHE A 38 6.61 5.21 5.91
CA PHE A 38 5.25 4.95 5.45
C PHE A 38 5.03 3.46 5.09
N SER A 39 6.00 2.83 4.42
CA SER A 39 5.96 1.40 4.10
C SER A 39 5.96 0.52 5.36
N ILE A 40 6.78 0.87 6.35
CA ILE A 40 6.81 0.15 7.64
C ILE A 40 5.46 0.27 8.36
N LEU A 41 4.87 1.47 8.43
CA LEU A 41 3.56 1.67 9.04
C LEU A 41 2.47 0.87 8.32
N PHE A 42 2.55 0.78 7.00
CA PHE A 42 1.61 0.00 6.18
C PHE A 42 1.67 -1.49 6.56
N ILE A 43 2.88 -2.04 6.65
CA ILE A 43 3.10 -3.45 6.99
C ILE A 43 2.72 -3.75 8.44
N ILE A 44 3.03 -2.85 9.38
CA ILE A 44 2.60 -2.98 10.78
C ILE A 44 1.06 -3.04 10.86
N SER A 45 0.36 -2.18 10.10
CA SER A 45 -1.11 -2.15 10.11
C SER A 45 -1.71 -3.45 9.61
N ILE A 46 -1.19 -3.98 8.50
CA ILE A 46 -1.64 -5.28 7.97
C ILE A 46 -1.32 -6.40 8.97
N ALA A 47 -0.14 -6.39 9.57
CA ALA A 47 0.25 -7.40 10.55
C ALA A 47 -0.69 -7.38 11.76
N LEU A 48 -0.99 -6.20 12.32
CA LEU A 48 -1.91 -6.04 13.45
C LEU A 48 -3.31 -6.56 13.11
N THR A 49 -3.86 -6.19 11.97
CA THR A 49 -5.20 -6.67 11.56
C THR A 49 -5.20 -8.15 11.19
N THR A 50 -4.09 -8.70 10.70
CA THR A 50 -3.99 -10.14 10.44
C THR A 50 -3.94 -10.93 11.74
N ILE A 51 -3.21 -10.45 12.75
CA ILE A 51 -3.18 -11.03 14.10
C ILE A 51 -4.57 -10.94 14.74
N ASP A 52 -5.23 -9.78 14.64
CA ASP A 52 -6.59 -9.58 15.15
C ASP A 52 -7.58 -10.56 14.53
N ARG A 53 -7.55 -10.72 13.20
CA ARG A 53 -8.39 -11.69 12.49
C ARG A 53 -8.05 -13.14 12.85
N ALA A 54 -6.79 -13.45 13.11
CA ALA A 54 -6.39 -14.80 13.50
C ALA A 54 -6.82 -15.13 14.94
N ALA A 55 -6.70 -14.19 15.88
CA ALA A 55 -6.96 -14.40 17.30
C ALA A 55 -8.43 -14.21 17.70
N ASN A 56 -9.09 -13.19 17.14
CA ASN A 56 -10.42 -12.71 17.56
C ASN A 56 -11.53 -13.04 16.54
N SER A 57 -11.27 -14.00 15.64
CA SER A 57 -12.32 -14.45 14.71
C SER A 57 -13.39 -15.27 15.42
N VAL A 58 -14.65 -15.07 15.02
CA VAL A 58 -15.81 -15.71 15.67
C VAL A 58 -15.83 -17.22 15.46
N CYS A 59 -15.38 -17.67 14.30
CA CYS A 59 -15.52 -19.05 13.82
C CYS A 59 -14.25 -19.56 13.13
N GLY A 60 -13.11 -18.87 13.30
CA GLY A 60 -11.81 -19.31 12.82
C GLY A 60 -11.78 -19.64 11.33
N SER A 61 -11.22 -20.80 11.01
CA SER A 61 -11.12 -21.29 9.64
C SER A 61 -12.47 -21.68 9.01
N LEU A 62 -13.50 -21.99 9.81
CA LEU A 62 -14.81 -22.45 9.31
C LEU A 62 -15.62 -21.35 8.61
N CYS A 63 -15.36 -20.08 8.94
CA CYS A 63 -16.00 -18.93 8.29
C CYS A 63 -15.01 -17.99 7.61
N GLY A 64 -13.77 -18.44 7.40
CA GLY A 64 -12.75 -17.64 6.73
C GLY A 64 -12.28 -16.43 7.55
N PHE A 65 -12.23 -16.56 8.88
CA PHE A 65 -11.70 -15.56 9.82
C PHE A 65 -12.41 -14.20 9.74
N VAL A 66 -13.74 -14.23 9.69
CA VAL A 66 -14.57 -13.03 9.82
C VAL A 66 -14.58 -12.56 11.28
N VAL A 67 -14.41 -11.25 11.46
CA VAL A 67 -14.36 -10.58 12.76
C VAL A 67 -15.54 -9.61 12.85
N ASN A 68 -16.23 -9.60 13.99
CA ASN A 68 -17.39 -8.74 14.23
C ASN A 68 -17.00 -7.27 14.41
N PHE A 69 -15.93 -7.02 15.14
CA PHE A 69 -15.37 -5.71 15.41
C PHE A 69 -13.85 -5.84 15.64
N PRO A 70 -13.01 -4.99 15.05
CA PRO A 70 -11.57 -5.05 15.25
C PRO A 70 -11.20 -4.62 16.68
N GLU A 71 -10.60 -5.51 17.46
CA GLU A 71 -10.21 -5.22 18.85
C GLU A 71 -8.82 -4.58 18.94
N ILE A 72 -7.92 -4.96 18.03
CA ILE A 72 -6.57 -4.42 17.98
C ILE A 72 -6.55 -3.06 17.26
N PHE A 73 -5.90 -2.09 17.88
CA PHE A 73 -5.69 -0.77 17.29
C PHE A 73 -4.87 -0.86 16.00
N ASN A 74 -5.40 -0.34 14.89
CA ASN A 74 -4.71 -0.19 13.62
C ASN A 74 -4.49 1.31 13.32
N PRO A 75 -3.24 1.75 13.09
CA PRO A 75 -2.93 3.16 12.92
C PRO A 75 -3.49 3.74 11.61
N PHE A 76 -3.38 3.01 10.49
CA PHE A 76 -3.94 3.44 9.22
C PHE A 76 -5.46 3.55 9.30
N ASN A 77 -6.13 2.58 9.92
CA ASN A 77 -7.58 2.64 10.14
C ASN A 77 -7.99 3.91 10.89
N SER A 78 -7.25 4.26 11.94
CA SER A 78 -7.54 5.44 12.76
C SER A 78 -7.37 6.74 11.99
N VAL A 79 -6.31 6.83 11.16
CA VAL A 79 -6.08 7.99 10.28
C VAL A 79 -7.23 8.14 9.28
N PHE A 80 -7.65 7.07 8.61
CA PHE A 80 -8.74 7.12 7.65
C PHE A 80 -10.08 7.50 8.29
N VAL A 81 -10.41 6.94 9.46
CA VAL A 81 -11.63 7.31 10.21
C VAL A 81 -11.59 8.75 10.71
N ALA A 82 -10.41 9.30 11.02
CA ALA A 82 -10.27 10.70 11.40
C ALA A 82 -10.44 11.63 10.19
N LEU A 83 -9.79 11.31 9.07
CA LEU A 83 -9.87 12.08 7.82
C LEU A 83 -11.28 12.10 7.25
N SER A 84 -12.04 11.00 7.35
CA SER A 84 -13.39 10.91 6.80
C SER A 84 -14.44 11.73 7.56
N ARG A 85 -14.08 12.35 8.69
CA ARG A 85 -14.92 13.37 9.34
C ARG A 85 -14.87 14.70 8.61
N VAL A 86 -13.82 14.96 7.83
CA VAL A 86 -13.58 16.23 7.14
C VAL A 86 -13.44 15.95 5.64
N PHE A 87 -14.56 16.02 4.94
CA PHE A 87 -14.58 15.86 3.49
C PHE A 87 -13.79 17.00 2.81
N PRO A 88 -12.93 16.75 1.79
CA PRO A 88 -12.64 15.48 1.08
C PRO A 88 -11.25 14.88 1.43
N LEU A 89 -10.75 15.07 2.66
CA LEU A 89 -9.35 14.75 2.99
C LEU A 89 -9.03 13.24 2.92
N ASP A 90 -10.00 12.39 3.24
CA ASP A 90 -9.92 10.94 3.12
C ASP A 90 -9.73 10.49 1.66
N PHE A 91 -10.41 11.12 0.70
CA PHE A 91 -10.22 10.86 -0.73
C PHE A 91 -8.83 11.26 -1.21
N ILE A 92 -8.33 12.44 -0.79
CA ILE A 92 -6.98 12.89 -1.16
C ILE A 92 -5.93 11.91 -0.62
N PHE A 93 -6.09 11.49 0.63
CA PHE A 93 -5.17 10.52 1.24
C PHE A 93 -5.27 9.13 0.59
N PHE A 94 -6.47 8.69 0.23
CA PHE A 94 -6.68 7.46 -0.53
C PHE A 94 -6.01 7.51 -1.91
N CYS A 95 -6.16 8.62 -2.65
CA CYS A 95 -5.49 8.83 -3.93
C CYS A 95 -3.97 8.81 -3.78
N PHE A 96 -3.43 9.46 -2.74
CA PHE A 96 -2.00 9.40 -2.43
C PHE A 96 -1.53 7.96 -2.16
N LEU A 97 -2.29 7.19 -1.36
CA LEU A 97 -1.99 5.80 -1.06
C LEU A 97 -1.98 4.93 -2.33
N VAL A 98 -2.99 5.05 -3.18
CA VAL A 98 -3.07 4.31 -4.46
C VAL A 98 -1.91 4.70 -5.37
N ALA A 99 -1.63 6.00 -5.52
CA ALA A 99 -0.51 6.49 -6.32
C ALA A 99 0.83 5.94 -5.79
N TYR A 100 1.03 5.96 -4.47
CA TYR A 100 2.21 5.36 -3.84
C TYR A 100 2.38 3.89 -4.23
N PHE A 101 1.32 3.08 -4.16
CA PHE A 101 1.38 1.66 -4.59
C PHE A 101 1.71 1.50 -6.07
N VAL A 102 1.09 2.30 -6.95
CA VAL A 102 1.36 2.25 -8.39
C VAL A 102 2.82 2.63 -8.67
N PHE A 103 3.33 3.71 -8.07
CA PHE A 103 4.71 4.15 -8.30
C PHE A 103 5.74 3.20 -7.67
N ALA A 104 5.47 2.65 -6.49
CA ALA A 104 6.33 1.68 -5.84
C ALA A 104 6.42 0.38 -6.65
N THR A 105 5.29 -0.14 -7.12
CA THR A 105 5.24 -1.36 -7.94
C THR A 105 5.88 -1.14 -9.30
N LEU A 106 5.60 -0.01 -9.97
CA LEU A 106 6.26 0.37 -11.21
C LEU A 106 7.78 0.47 -11.05
N SER A 107 8.25 1.14 -9.99
CA SER A 107 9.68 1.25 -9.69
C SER A 107 10.32 -0.12 -9.43
N GLY A 108 9.61 -1.02 -8.74
CA GLY A 108 10.04 -2.40 -8.53
C GLY A 108 10.16 -3.20 -9.83
N ILE A 109 9.15 -3.12 -10.70
CA ILE A 109 9.13 -3.79 -12.01
C ILE A 109 10.25 -3.28 -12.91
N ILE A 110 10.50 -1.96 -12.93
CA ILE A 110 11.58 -1.36 -13.73
C ILE A 110 12.95 -1.84 -13.24
N ARG A 111 13.19 -1.87 -11.92
CA ARG A 111 14.48 -2.26 -11.34
C ARG A 111 14.78 -3.75 -11.47
N ILE A 112 13.78 -4.61 -11.27
CA ILE A 112 13.96 -6.07 -11.29
C ILE A 112 13.88 -6.63 -12.72
N GLY A 113 13.10 -5.97 -13.59
CA GLY A 113 12.66 -6.48 -14.89
C GLY A 113 11.48 -7.45 -14.76
N VAL A 114 10.80 -7.74 -15.87
CA VAL A 114 9.76 -8.78 -15.90
C VAL A 114 10.43 -10.15 -16.03
N ARG A 115 10.31 -10.98 -15.00
CA ARG A 115 10.78 -12.36 -14.99
C ARG A 115 9.59 -13.30 -14.92
N PHE A 116 9.56 -14.31 -15.76
CA PHE A 116 8.61 -15.41 -15.62
C PHE A 116 9.34 -16.56 -14.93
N LEU A 117 8.94 -16.84 -13.68
CA LEU A 117 9.61 -17.76 -12.77
C LEU A 117 11.08 -17.36 -12.54
N TRP A 118 11.98 -17.78 -13.43
CA TRP A 118 13.43 -17.59 -13.34
C TRP A 118 14.05 -17.01 -14.62
N ILE A 119 13.27 -16.91 -15.71
CA ILE A 119 13.74 -16.41 -17.00
C ILE A 119 13.40 -14.93 -17.12
N LYS A 120 14.41 -14.10 -17.40
CA LYS A 120 14.23 -12.66 -17.68
C LYS A 120 13.61 -12.52 -19.07
N LEU A 121 12.33 -12.19 -19.12
CA LEU A 121 11.59 -12.03 -20.39
C LEU A 121 11.86 -10.66 -21.00
N TYR A 122 11.73 -9.61 -20.18
CA TYR A 122 11.86 -8.23 -20.65
C TYR A 122 12.69 -7.40 -19.68
N GLU A 123 13.58 -6.59 -20.24
CA GLU A 123 14.37 -5.59 -19.54
C GLU A 123 13.86 -4.19 -19.86
N PHE A 124 13.75 -3.34 -18.85
CA PHE A 124 13.42 -1.93 -19.04
C PHE A 124 14.69 -1.16 -19.36
N LYS A 125 14.78 -0.64 -20.60
CA LYS A 125 15.82 0.30 -21.01
C LYS A 125 15.18 1.56 -21.57
N THR A 126 15.69 2.71 -21.16
CA THR A 126 15.24 4.02 -21.63
C THR A 126 15.28 4.06 -23.16
N ARG A 127 14.13 4.35 -23.79
CA ARG A 127 13.93 4.44 -25.25
C ARG A 127 14.14 3.14 -26.05
N LYS A 128 14.29 1.98 -25.40
CA LYS A 128 14.47 0.68 -26.06
C LYS A 128 13.52 -0.42 -25.53
N THR A 129 12.47 -0.05 -24.80
CA THR A 129 11.47 -1.00 -24.30
C THR A 129 10.51 -1.43 -25.41
N PRO A 130 10.38 -2.74 -25.69
CA PRO A 130 9.42 -3.22 -26.68
C PRO A 130 7.98 -2.98 -26.19
N PRO A 131 7.01 -2.71 -27.10
CA PRO A 131 5.62 -2.41 -26.73
C PRO A 131 4.94 -3.57 -25.98
N GLN A 132 5.33 -4.81 -26.24
CA GLN A 132 4.84 -5.99 -25.51
C GLN A 132 5.18 -5.95 -24.02
N ALA A 133 6.36 -5.46 -23.65
CA ALA A 133 6.75 -5.32 -22.25
C ALA A 133 5.87 -4.30 -21.51
N LEU A 134 5.54 -3.19 -22.18
CA LEU A 134 4.65 -2.16 -21.64
C LEU A 134 3.24 -2.71 -21.40
N LEU A 135 2.72 -3.51 -22.33
CA LEU A 135 1.41 -4.17 -22.18
C LEU A 135 1.40 -5.14 -20.99
N ILE A 136 2.41 -6.00 -20.85
CA ILE A 136 2.51 -6.94 -19.73
C ILE A 136 2.61 -6.20 -18.39
N THR A 137 3.42 -5.14 -18.31
CA THR A 137 3.48 -4.31 -17.10
C THR A 137 2.15 -3.67 -16.76
N SER A 138 1.40 -3.19 -17.76
CA SER A 138 0.05 -2.67 -17.53
C SER A 138 -0.87 -3.74 -16.92
N ILE A 139 -0.83 -4.97 -17.44
CA ILE A 139 -1.63 -6.08 -16.91
C ILE A 139 -1.22 -6.38 -15.45
N LEU A 140 0.09 -6.43 -15.16
CA LEU A 140 0.59 -6.66 -13.79
C LEU A 140 0.17 -5.54 -12.82
N LEU A 141 0.19 -4.28 -13.26
CA LEU A 141 -0.28 -3.14 -12.46
C LEU A 141 -1.79 -3.24 -12.17
N VAL A 142 -2.60 -3.60 -13.18
CA VAL A 142 -4.06 -3.80 -12.99
C VAL A 142 -4.32 -4.96 -12.01
N CYS A 143 -3.62 -6.08 -12.15
CA CYS A 143 -3.72 -7.20 -11.20
C CYS A 143 -3.33 -6.79 -9.78
N THR A 144 -2.32 -5.94 -9.65
CA THR A 144 -1.87 -5.44 -8.33
C THR A 144 -2.89 -4.48 -7.72
N LEU A 145 -3.49 -3.59 -8.51
CA LEU A 145 -4.58 -2.72 -8.05
C LEU A 145 -5.81 -3.52 -7.63
N PHE A 146 -6.14 -4.58 -8.36
CA PHE A 146 -7.20 -5.50 -7.97
C PHE A 146 -6.90 -6.17 -6.63
N SER A 147 -5.67 -6.67 -6.44
CA SER A 147 -5.22 -7.24 -5.15
C SER A 147 -5.25 -6.20 -4.01
N PHE A 148 -4.87 -4.95 -4.29
CA PHE A 148 -4.87 -3.88 -3.30
C PHE A 148 -6.26 -3.59 -2.72
N ASN A 149 -7.34 -3.74 -3.51
CA ASN A 149 -8.72 -3.58 -3.01
C ASN A 149 -9.02 -4.54 -1.85
N PHE A 150 -8.46 -5.75 -1.89
CA PHE A 150 -8.58 -6.73 -0.82
C PHE A 150 -7.68 -6.42 0.36
N THR A 151 -6.44 -5.98 0.09
CA THR A 151 -5.52 -5.52 1.15
C THR A 151 -6.08 -4.32 1.91
N LEU A 152 -6.90 -3.48 1.29
CA LEU A 152 -7.54 -2.33 1.94
C LEU A 152 -8.40 -2.73 3.15
N PHE A 153 -9.02 -3.91 3.13
CA PHE A 153 -9.80 -4.47 4.25
C PHE A 153 -8.93 -4.87 5.45
N TYR A 154 -7.66 -5.17 5.21
CA TYR A 154 -6.68 -5.42 6.27
C TYR A 154 -6.02 -4.12 6.72
N LEU A 155 -5.82 -3.18 5.81
CA LEU A 155 -5.25 -1.87 6.15
C LEU A 155 -6.19 -1.04 7.00
N THR A 156 -7.49 -1.05 6.68
CA THR A 156 -8.49 -0.16 7.29
C THR A 156 -9.84 -0.89 7.50
N PRO A 157 -9.89 -1.90 8.40
CA PRO A 157 -11.06 -2.76 8.54
C PRO A 157 -12.35 -2.01 8.88
N GLN A 158 -12.29 -0.99 9.72
CA GLN A 158 -13.48 -0.21 10.11
C GLN A 158 -13.88 0.78 9.03
N TYR A 159 -12.92 1.53 8.49
CA TYR A 159 -13.19 2.52 7.46
C TYR A 159 -13.79 1.89 6.19
N THR A 160 -13.26 0.74 5.74
CA THR A 160 -13.79 0.04 4.56
C THR A 160 -15.16 -0.59 4.77
N THR A 161 -15.50 -0.98 6.00
CA THR A 161 -16.78 -1.65 6.29
C THR A 161 -17.87 -0.63 6.59
N PHE A 162 -17.64 0.29 7.53
CA PHE A 162 -18.64 1.23 8.03
C PHE A 162 -18.21 2.70 7.92
N GLY A 163 -16.99 3.01 7.49
CA GLY A 163 -16.51 4.39 7.41
C GLY A 163 -16.39 5.03 8.79
N SER A 164 -16.91 6.24 8.94
CA SER A 164 -17.00 6.99 10.20
C SER A 164 -18.32 6.79 10.95
N GLN A 165 -19.19 5.88 10.49
CA GLN A 165 -20.50 5.64 11.10
C GLN A 165 -20.37 5.17 12.56
N ARG A 166 -21.26 5.70 13.40
CA ARG A 166 -21.40 5.38 14.82
C ARG A 166 -22.88 5.33 15.16
N PHE A 167 -23.25 4.54 16.15
CA PHE A 167 -24.62 4.44 16.63
C PHE A 167 -24.71 4.59 18.15
N CYS A 168 -25.91 4.91 18.60
CA CYS A 168 -26.23 5.05 20.02
C CYS A 168 -26.75 3.70 20.54
N ASN A 169 -26.08 3.13 21.54
CA ASN A 169 -26.50 1.85 22.15
C ASN A 169 -27.47 2.02 23.34
N SER A 170 -27.87 3.25 23.65
CA SER A 170 -28.71 3.57 24.80
C SER A 170 -30.04 4.16 24.35
N THR A 171 -31.09 3.95 25.17
CA THR A 171 -32.39 4.61 25.03
C THR A 171 -32.34 6.08 25.45
N LEU A 172 -31.29 6.51 26.19
CA LEU A 172 -31.04 7.92 26.46
C LEU A 172 -30.44 8.64 25.24
N SER A 173 -30.71 9.94 25.13
CA SER A 173 -30.19 10.78 24.04
C SER A 173 -28.65 10.83 24.07
N CYS A 174 -28.01 10.30 23.02
CA CYS A 174 -26.55 10.41 22.82
C CYS A 174 -26.05 11.85 22.58
N VAL A 175 -26.95 12.84 22.51
CA VAL A 175 -26.59 14.27 22.48
C VAL A 175 -26.08 14.73 23.85
N GLU A 176 -26.70 14.23 24.93
CA GLU A 176 -26.34 14.60 26.30
C GLU A 176 -25.20 13.74 26.85
N HIS A 177 -25.11 12.48 26.40
CA HIS A 177 -24.14 11.49 26.87
C HIS A 177 -23.32 10.94 25.68
N PRO A 178 -22.29 11.68 25.21
CA PRO A 178 -21.49 11.28 24.05
C PRO A 178 -20.68 9.99 24.28
N GLU A 179 -20.51 9.55 25.54
CA GLU A 179 -19.88 8.27 25.89
C GLU A 179 -20.65 7.04 25.39
N ASN A 180 -21.95 7.18 25.12
CA ASN A 180 -22.78 6.10 24.59
C ASN A 180 -22.65 5.90 23.07
N LEU A 181 -21.83 6.73 22.42
CA LEU A 181 -21.61 6.71 20.98
C LEU A 181 -20.51 5.70 20.62
N ILE A 182 -20.93 4.53 20.12
CA ILE A 182 -20.03 3.43 19.78
C ILE A 182 -19.87 3.26 18.26
N PRO A 183 -18.71 2.77 17.78
CA PRO A 183 -18.51 2.47 16.37
C PRO A 183 -19.40 1.30 15.91
N CYS A 184 -19.86 1.36 14.66
CA CYS A 184 -20.63 0.28 14.06
C CYS A 184 -19.82 -1.02 13.95
N SER A 185 -20.49 -2.16 14.11
CA SER A 185 -19.97 -3.52 14.03
C SER A 185 -20.88 -4.40 13.16
N LEU A 186 -20.46 -5.63 12.82
CA LEU A 186 -21.30 -6.56 12.05
C LEU A 186 -22.60 -6.97 12.76
N THR A 187 -22.68 -6.78 14.07
CA THR A 187 -23.87 -7.08 14.89
C THR A 187 -24.76 -5.84 15.12
N SER A 188 -24.37 -4.68 14.61
CA SER A 188 -25.12 -3.44 14.78
C SER A 188 -26.40 -3.44 13.95
N PRO A 189 -27.46 -2.72 14.38
CA PRO A 189 -28.71 -2.64 13.65
C PRO A 189 -28.50 -2.02 12.26
N SER A 190 -28.95 -2.73 11.23
CA SER A 190 -28.76 -2.35 9.81
C SER A 190 -29.53 -1.09 9.40
N GLU A 191 -30.49 -0.65 10.21
CA GLU A 191 -31.25 0.58 10.00
C GLU A 191 -30.39 1.83 10.25
N VAL A 192 -29.39 1.73 11.14
CA VAL A 192 -28.51 2.85 11.52
C VAL A 192 -27.12 2.67 10.93
N CYS A 193 -26.58 1.45 10.96
CA CYS A 193 -25.26 1.12 10.45
C CYS A 193 -25.36 0.38 9.11
N THR A 194 -25.12 1.09 8.01
CA THR A 194 -25.14 0.49 6.67
C THR A 194 -23.72 0.13 6.23
N PRO A 195 -23.39 -1.17 6.07
CA PRO A 195 -22.07 -1.58 5.59
C PRO A 195 -21.91 -1.25 4.10
N THR A 196 -20.67 -1.10 3.66
CA THR A 196 -20.38 -0.91 2.24
C THR A 196 -20.75 -2.15 1.41
N THR A 197 -21.09 -1.95 0.13
CA THR A 197 -21.40 -3.07 -0.78
C THR A 197 -20.24 -4.05 -0.91
N ILE A 198 -19.00 -3.53 -0.95
CA ILE A 198 -17.80 -4.35 -1.08
C ILE A 198 -17.61 -5.23 0.17
N SER A 199 -17.78 -4.66 1.38
CA SER A 199 -17.67 -5.44 2.62
C SER A 199 -18.74 -6.53 2.72
N THR A 200 -19.97 -6.21 2.29
CA THR A 200 -21.08 -7.17 2.26
C THR A 200 -20.79 -8.34 1.33
N ILE A 201 -20.27 -8.07 0.13
CA ILE A 201 -19.93 -9.12 -0.84
C ILE A 201 -18.80 -10.00 -0.28
N ILE A 202 -17.72 -9.39 0.22
CA ILE A 202 -16.55 -10.14 0.71
C ILE A 202 -16.91 -11.01 1.91
N ASN A 203 -17.62 -10.45 2.90
CA ASN A 203 -18.03 -11.21 4.08
C ASN A 203 -18.95 -12.38 3.71
N ARG A 204 -19.90 -12.18 2.78
CA ARG A 204 -20.75 -13.27 2.27
C ARG A 204 -19.95 -14.35 1.55
N VAL A 205 -18.97 -13.97 0.71
CA VAL A 205 -18.10 -14.93 0.03
C VAL A 205 -17.25 -15.71 1.03
N GLN A 206 -16.69 -15.05 2.05
CA GLN A 206 -15.88 -15.70 3.09
C GLN A 206 -16.69 -16.71 3.91
N VAL A 207 -17.91 -16.35 4.32
CA VAL A 207 -18.80 -17.24 5.09
C VAL A 207 -19.26 -18.43 4.24
N ASN A 208 -19.65 -18.20 2.98
CA ASN A 208 -20.12 -19.27 2.09
C ASN A 208 -18.97 -20.17 1.57
N ARG A 209 -17.76 -19.62 1.46
CA ARG A 209 -16.55 -20.28 0.95
C ARG A 209 -15.36 -19.96 1.84
N PRO A 210 -15.19 -20.65 2.99
CA PRO A 210 -14.13 -20.35 3.96
C PRO A 210 -12.71 -20.47 3.42
N ILE A 211 -12.50 -21.30 2.39
CA ILE A 211 -11.22 -21.43 1.67
C ILE A 211 -10.73 -20.05 1.18
N PHE A 212 -11.65 -19.20 0.72
CA PHE A 212 -11.31 -17.86 0.27
C PHE A 212 -10.72 -17.00 1.39
N GLY A 213 -11.29 -17.06 2.60
CA GLY A 213 -10.77 -16.35 3.77
C GLY A 213 -9.40 -16.85 4.22
N ILE A 214 -9.18 -18.17 4.16
CA ILE A 214 -7.88 -18.79 4.48
C ILE A 214 -6.79 -18.29 3.52
N ILE A 215 -7.05 -18.32 2.21
CA ILE A 215 -6.11 -17.84 1.18
C ILE A 215 -5.78 -16.36 1.41
N MET A 216 -6.79 -15.56 1.76
CA MET A 216 -6.64 -14.14 1.99
C MET A 216 -5.73 -13.84 3.19
N ILE A 217 -5.94 -14.50 4.33
CA ILE A 217 -5.04 -14.36 5.50
C ILE A 217 -3.64 -14.83 5.16
N PHE A 218 -3.51 -16.00 4.54
CA PHE A 218 -2.21 -16.53 4.17
C PHE A 218 -1.45 -15.58 3.24
N SER A 219 -2.14 -14.99 2.25
CA SER A 219 -1.56 -13.98 1.37
C SER A 219 -1.04 -12.76 2.14
N GLN A 220 -1.78 -12.24 3.13
CA GLN A 220 -1.30 -11.11 3.93
C GLN A 220 -0.12 -11.50 4.82
N CYS A 221 -0.13 -12.70 5.42
CA CYS A 221 1.01 -13.23 6.16
C CYS A 221 2.27 -13.32 5.27
N CYS A 222 2.13 -13.83 4.04
CA CYS A 222 3.22 -13.87 3.06
C CYS A 222 3.73 -12.48 2.72
N THR A 223 2.86 -11.49 2.53
CA THR A 223 3.27 -10.10 2.25
C THR A 223 4.10 -9.52 3.41
N VAL A 224 3.67 -9.71 4.66
CA VAL A 224 4.41 -9.25 5.84
C VAL A 224 5.77 -9.95 5.93
N LEU A 225 5.80 -11.28 5.76
CA LEU A 225 7.03 -12.08 5.85
C LEU A 225 8.04 -11.71 4.75
N LEU A 226 7.59 -11.57 3.49
CA LEU A 226 8.45 -11.16 2.38
C LEU A 226 9.02 -9.75 2.59
N PHE A 227 8.24 -8.83 3.18
CA PHE A 227 8.72 -7.49 3.50
C PHE A 227 9.81 -7.51 4.58
N ILE A 228 9.61 -8.28 5.65
CA ILE A 228 10.60 -8.43 6.73
C ILE A 228 11.90 -9.05 6.18
N ILE A 229 11.80 -10.13 5.40
CA ILE A 229 12.97 -10.76 4.76
C ILE A 229 13.69 -9.75 3.86
N SER A 230 12.94 -8.97 3.07
CA SER A 230 13.53 -7.95 2.18
C SER A 230 14.25 -6.87 2.98
N LEU A 231 13.69 -6.39 4.10
CA LEU A 231 14.33 -5.41 4.96
C LEU A 231 15.61 -5.96 5.61
N ILE A 232 15.58 -7.20 6.11
CA ILE A 232 16.77 -7.85 6.69
C ILE A 232 17.85 -7.99 5.63
N PHE A 233 17.50 -8.50 4.44
CA PHE A 233 18.44 -8.66 3.33
C PHE A 233 19.07 -7.33 2.91
N LEU A 234 18.27 -6.26 2.79
CA LEU A 234 18.76 -4.92 2.45
C LEU A 234 19.63 -4.31 3.55
N SER A 235 19.38 -4.63 4.82
CA SER A 235 20.18 -4.16 5.96
C SER A 235 21.53 -4.90 6.05
N CYS A 236 21.56 -6.19 5.68
CA CYS A 236 22.78 -6.99 5.67
C CYS A 236 23.63 -6.80 4.40
N LYS A 237 23.03 -6.41 3.27
CA LYS A 237 23.76 -6.22 2.02
C LYS A 237 24.58 -4.93 2.09
N LYS A 238 25.88 -5.02 1.81
CA LYS A 238 26.76 -3.86 1.63
C LYS A 238 26.16 -2.95 0.55
N GLN A 239 25.83 -1.72 0.92
CA GLN A 239 25.30 -0.74 -0.02
C GLN A 239 26.37 -0.47 -1.09
N ARG A 240 26.01 -0.69 -2.36
CA ARG A 240 26.82 -0.22 -3.50
C ARG A 240 26.77 1.30 -3.44
N SER A 241 27.92 1.96 -3.58
CA SER A 241 27.94 3.41 -3.48
C SER A 241 27.22 3.98 -4.68
N VAL A 242 26.41 5.02 -4.50
CA VAL A 242 25.71 5.70 -5.62
C VAL A 242 26.70 6.26 -6.64
N LEU A 243 27.97 6.42 -6.24
CA LEU A 243 29.07 6.77 -7.14
C LEU A 243 29.33 5.69 -8.19
N ASP A 244 29.15 4.41 -7.87
CA ASP A 244 29.33 3.30 -8.80
C ASP A 244 28.22 3.26 -9.86
N ASP A 245 26.98 3.58 -9.49
CA ASP A 245 25.86 3.67 -10.46
C ASP A 245 26.00 4.91 -11.38
N ASP A 246 26.54 6.02 -10.86
CA ASP A 246 26.82 7.22 -11.65
C ASP A 246 27.96 7.01 -12.66
N ILE A 247 28.89 6.07 -12.40
CA ILE A 247 29.94 5.66 -13.34
C ILE A 247 29.37 4.73 -14.42
N ASP A 248 28.51 3.77 -14.04
CA ASP A 248 27.84 2.84 -14.97
C ASP A 248 26.88 3.57 -15.96
N GLU A 249 26.31 4.74 -15.60
CA GLU A 249 25.49 5.57 -16.50
C GLU A 249 26.30 6.40 -17.52
N LEU A 250 27.60 6.56 -17.32
CA LEU A 250 28.49 7.34 -18.18
C LEU A 250 29.23 6.49 -19.23
N GLU A 251 29.24 5.15 -19.08
CA GLU A 251 29.69 4.18 -20.09
C GLU A 251 28.57 3.78 -21.07
#